data_AF-A0A0C9WW86-F1
#
_entry.id   AF-A0A0C9WW86-F1
#
_cell.length_a   1.000
_cell.length_b   1.000
_cell.length_c   1.000
_cell.angle_alpha   90.00
_cell.angle_beta   90.00
_cell.angle_gamma   90.00
#
_symmetry.space_group_name_H-M   'P 1'
#
loop_
_entity.id
_entity.type
_entity.pdbx_description
1 polymer ?
#
loop_
_entity_poly.entity_id
_entity_poly.type
_entity_poly.pdbx_seq_one_letter_code
_entity_poly.pdbx_strand_id
1 'polypeptide(L)'
;MLVDKALETMQREGIQVIEWRALLYRRMKVPVFVKNFHYVVPDNQLESASACLSDLGLPLMPLDDFRIDVDGDFHLKGKFHRITVGTESWDLQQIALYPLSFSTLSMSELTEEPPMHISPSLRCPKILVPRPSAVYASLIRLTSQYSPSDPTWINLLSEISQLIGYHLYQLSQGLLTPTTIRCGRSLKWINALRRPILLS
;
A
#
# COMPACT_ATOMS: atom_id res chain seq x y z
N MET A 1 19.58 -4.64 2.69
CA MET A 1 18.54 -5.45 2.02
C MET A 1 18.41 -5.03 0.55
N LEU A 2 17.85 -5.86 -0.33
CA LEU A 2 17.68 -5.54 -1.75
C LEU A 2 16.76 -4.32 -1.97
N VAL A 3 15.74 -4.17 -1.12
CA VAL A 3 14.85 -2.99 -1.08
C VAL A 3 15.62 -1.70 -0.80
N ASP A 4 16.60 -1.75 0.12
CA ASP A 4 17.42 -0.57 0.44
C ASP A 4 18.23 -0.11 -0.77
N LYS A 5 18.79 -1.06 -1.53
CA LYS A 5 19.51 -0.74 -2.78
C LYS A 5 18.55 -0.16 -3.83
N ALA A 6 17.35 -0.72 -3.94
CA ALA A 6 16.32 -0.20 -4.83
C ALA A 6 15.94 1.26 -4.50
N LEU A 7 15.70 1.57 -3.22
CA LEU A 7 15.42 2.92 -2.76
C LEU A 7 16.59 3.86 -2.98
N GLU A 8 17.81 3.43 -2.66
CA GLU A 8 19.04 4.20 -2.89
C GLU A 8 19.20 4.54 -4.38
N THR A 9 19.02 3.57 -5.27
CA THR A 9 19.11 3.78 -6.72
C THR A 9 18.07 4.79 -7.19
N MET A 10 16.80 4.63 -6.82
CA MET A 10 15.74 5.57 -7.22
C MET A 10 16.02 6.99 -6.71
N GLN A 11 16.44 7.14 -5.46
CA GLN A 11 16.75 8.46 -4.90
C GLN A 11 17.97 9.12 -5.56
N ARG A 12 18.98 8.32 -5.96
CA ARG A 12 20.15 8.82 -6.69
C ARG A 12 19.76 9.41 -8.05
N GLU A 13 18.75 8.83 -8.69
CA GLU A 13 18.14 9.34 -9.93
C GLU A 13 17.15 10.50 -9.67
N GLY A 14 17.10 11.04 -8.45
CA GLY A 14 16.24 12.18 -8.10
C GLY A 14 14.75 11.82 -8.00
N ILE A 15 14.41 10.53 -7.91
CA ILE A 15 13.02 10.08 -7.80
C ILE A 15 12.54 10.26 -6.37
N GLN A 16 11.42 10.95 -6.23
CA GLN A 16 10.77 11.14 -4.94
C GLN A 16 9.95 9.90 -4.61
N VAL A 17 10.35 9.18 -3.57
CA VAL A 17 9.67 7.96 -3.13
C VAL A 17 8.87 8.26 -1.87
N ILE A 18 7.61 7.80 -1.85
CA ILE A 18 6.68 7.95 -0.74
C ILE A 18 6.30 6.56 -0.24
N GLU A 19 6.39 6.31 1.06
CA GLU A 19 5.94 5.02 1.60
C GLU A 19 4.43 4.85 1.46
N TRP A 20 3.98 3.62 1.22
CA TRP A 20 2.56 3.33 1.09
C TRP A 20 2.09 2.01 1.71
N ARG A 21 0.77 1.90 1.91
CA ARG A 21 0.03 0.74 2.45
C ARG A 21 0.66 0.15 3.72
N ALA A 22 1.05 -1.12 3.71
CA ALA A 22 1.51 -1.85 4.90
C ALA A 22 2.69 -1.16 5.64
N LEU A 23 3.56 -0.42 4.94
CA LEU A 23 4.63 0.36 5.57
C LEU A 23 4.06 1.50 6.44
N LEU A 24 3.04 2.20 5.94
CA LEU A 24 2.35 3.25 6.68
C LEU A 24 1.56 2.70 7.85
N TYR A 25 0.90 1.56 7.68
CA TYR A 25 0.13 0.95 8.77
C TYR A 25 1.06 0.55 9.92
N ARG A 26 2.25 0.04 9.60
CA ARG A 26 3.29 -0.21 10.59
C ARG A 26 3.77 1.07 11.29
N ARG A 27 3.91 2.20 10.57
CA ARG A 27 4.21 3.52 11.17
C ARG A 27 3.14 3.95 12.16
N MET A 28 1.88 3.72 11.81
CA MET A 28 0.73 3.96 12.65
C MET A 28 0.56 2.92 13.77
N LYS A 29 1.58 2.08 14.02
CA LYS A 29 1.61 1.04 15.06
C LYS A 29 0.57 -0.07 14.88
N VAL A 30 0.00 -0.22 13.69
CA VAL A 30 -0.89 -1.34 13.37
C VAL A 30 -0.03 -2.61 13.19
N PRO A 31 -0.37 -3.74 13.83
CA PRO A 31 0.41 -4.97 13.77
C PRO A 31 0.19 -5.71 12.44
N VAL A 32 0.78 -5.18 11.37
CA VAL A 32 0.71 -5.74 10.01
C VAL A 32 1.99 -6.50 9.65
N PHE A 33 1.83 -7.62 8.96
CA PHE A 33 2.96 -8.32 8.35
C PHE A 33 3.34 -7.63 7.02
N VAL A 34 4.55 -7.09 6.95
CA VAL A 34 5.07 -6.44 5.72
C VAL A 34 5.75 -7.50 4.86
N LYS A 35 4.96 -8.14 3.98
CA LYS A 35 5.48 -9.07 2.96
C LYS A 35 5.97 -8.35 1.70
N ASN A 36 5.22 -7.34 1.28
CA ASN A 36 5.44 -6.58 0.05
C ASN A 36 5.69 -5.11 0.38
N PHE A 37 6.56 -4.48 -0.40
CA PHE A 37 6.98 -3.09 -0.21
C PHE A 37 6.25 -2.22 -1.23
N HIS A 38 5.37 -1.34 -0.78
CA HIS A 38 4.58 -0.50 -1.66
C HIS A 38 5.06 0.94 -1.53
N TYR A 39 5.32 1.56 -2.67
CA TYR A 39 5.74 2.95 -2.75
C TYR A 39 4.91 3.70 -3.77
N VAL A 40 4.78 5.00 -3.54
CA VAL A 40 4.19 5.94 -4.47
C VAL A 40 5.31 6.84 -4.99
N VAL A 41 5.25 7.17 -6.28
CA VAL A 41 6.21 8.06 -6.96
C VAL A 41 5.44 9.08 -7.81
N PRO A 42 6.02 10.24 -8.13
CA PRO A 42 5.42 11.17 -9.08
C PRO A 42 5.07 10.47 -10.40
N ASP A 43 3.90 10.79 -10.95
CA ASP A 43 3.34 10.13 -12.13
C ASP A 43 4.32 10.11 -13.32
N ASN A 44 5.00 11.23 -13.56
CA ASN A 44 5.99 11.39 -14.61
C ASN A 44 7.31 10.64 -14.35
N GLN A 45 7.51 10.11 -13.14
CA GLN A 45 8.70 9.36 -12.74
C GLN A 45 8.42 7.85 -12.63
N LEU A 46 7.18 7.39 -12.82
CA LEU A 46 6.81 5.98 -12.63
C LEU A 46 7.60 5.02 -13.51
N GLU A 47 7.73 5.33 -14.81
CA GLU A 47 8.48 4.48 -15.74
C GLU A 47 9.98 4.52 -15.43
N SER A 48 10.53 5.70 -15.11
CA SER A 48 11.95 5.81 -14.71
C SER A 48 12.25 5.04 -13.42
N ALA A 49 11.34 5.07 -12.45
CA ALA A 49 11.45 4.31 -11.22
C ALA A 49 11.40 2.80 -11.49
N SER A 50 10.48 2.35 -12.36
CA SER A 50 10.41 0.96 -12.78
C SER A 50 11.68 0.52 -13.53
N ALA A 51 12.23 1.36 -14.41
CA ALA A 51 13.48 1.11 -15.10
C ALA A 51 14.66 0.95 -14.11
N CYS A 52 14.77 1.83 -13.11
CA CYS A 52 15.79 1.72 -12.06
C CYS A 52 15.78 0.35 -11.35
N LEU A 53 14.58 -0.19 -11.11
CA LEU A 53 14.44 -1.51 -10.49
C LEU A 53 14.84 -2.63 -11.45
N SER A 54 14.44 -2.53 -12.71
CA SER A 54 14.85 -3.48 -13.76
C SER A 54 16.37 -3.50 -13.95
N ASP A 55 17.02 -2.33 -13.97
CA ASP A 55 18.48 -2.18 -14.13
C ASP A 55 19.25 -2.74 -12.92
N LEU A 56 18.62 -2.74 -11.74
CA LEU A 56 19.15 -3.40 -10.53
C LEU A 56 18.99 -4.95 -10.59
N GLY A 57 18.38 -5.48 -11.65
CA GLY A 57 18.11 -6.89 -11.82
C GLY A 57 16.82 -7.37 -11.16
N LEU A 58 15.89 -6.47 -10.81
CA LEU A 58 14.58 -6.81 -10.27
C LEU A 58 13.58 -6.94 -11.41
N PRO A 59 13.18 -8.16 -11.81
CA PRO A 59 12.35 -8.34 -12.98
C PRO A 59 10.95 -7.76 -12.76
N LEU A 60 10.48 -6.99 -13.74
CA LEU A 60 9.09 -6.54 -13.82
C LEU A 60 8.19 -7.77 -14.01
N MET A 61 7.14 -7.84 -13.21
CA MET A 61 6.13 -8.88 -13.31
C MET A 61 5.14 -8.53 -14.43
N PRO A 62 4.74 -9.52 -15.25
CA PRO A 62 3.69 -9.29 -16.24
C PRO A 62 2.36 -8.98 -15.55
N LEU A 63 1.50 -8.26 -16.27
CA LEU A 63 0.09 -8.15 -15.91
C LEU A 63 -0.55 -9.54 -15.97
N ASP A 64 -1.35 -9.85 -14.96
CA ASP A 64 -2.04 -11.12 -14.79
C ASP A 64 -3.55 -10.84 -14.66
N ASP A 65 -4.34 -11.28 -15.63
CA ASP A 65 -5.79 -11.06 -15.68
C ASP A 65 -6.47 -11.50 -14.39
N PHE A 66 -6.03 -12.62 -13.81
CA PHE A 66 -6.58 -13.10 -12.54
C PHE A 66 -6.34 -12.11 -11.39
N ARG A 67 -5.16 -11.47 -11.37
CA ARG A 67 -4.85 -10.44 -10.37
C ARG A 67 -5.59 -9.15 -10.64
N ILE A 68 -5.85 -8.79 -11.89
CA ILE A 68 -6.69 -7.63 -12.23
C ILE A 68 -8.12 -7.86 -11.73
N ASP A 69 -8.69 -9.04 -11.97
CA ASP A 69 -10.04 -9.37 -11.50
C ASP A 69 -10.19 -9.31 -9.97
N VAL A 70 -9.11 -9.61 -9.25
CA VAL A 70 -9.11 -9.71 -7.78
C VAL A 70 -8.68 -8.41 -7.09
N ASP A 71 -7.68 -7.73 -7.62
CA ASP A 71 -7.05 -6.55 -7.00
C ASP A 71 -7.44 -5.24 -7.73
N GLY A 72 -8.08 -5.32 -8.89
CA GLY A 72 -8.58 -4.18 -9.65
C GLY A 72 -7.48 -3.21 -10.05
N ASP A 73 -7.74 -1.92 -9.83
CA ASP A 73 -6.83 -0.84 -10.19
C ASP A 73 -5.51 -0.87 -9.42
N PHE A 74 -5.44 -1.58 -8.28
CA PHE A 74 -4.15 -1.81 -7.63
C PHE A 74 -3.21 -2.61 -8.52
N HIS A 75 -3.70 -3.60 -9.27
CA HIS A 75 -2.84 -4.35 -10.18
C HIS A 75 -2.68 -3.62 -11.51
N LEU A 76 -3.73 -2.97 -12.00
CA LEU A 76 -3.70 -2.27 -13.29
C LEU A 76 -2.76 -1.06 -13.30
N LYS A 77 -2.72 -0.28 -12.21
CA LYS A 77 -1.95 0.98 -12.14
C LYS A 77 -0.57 0.81 -11.52
N GLY A 78 -0.28 -0.33 -10.92
CA GLY A 78 0.99 -0.60 -10.26
C GLY A 78 2.04 -1.18 -11.20
N LYS A 79 3.32 -0.86 -10.96
CA LYS A 79 4.48 -1.58 -11.52
C LYS A 79 5.05 -2.50 -10.44
N PHE A 80 5.02 -3.80 -10.69
CA PHE A 80 5.41 -4.82 -9.70
C PHE A 80 6.74 -5.44 -10.06
N HIS A 81 7.75 -5.28 -9.21
CA HIS A 81 9.05 -5.90 -9.39
C HIS A 81 9.28 -6.98 -8.35
N ARG A 82 9.67 -8.17 -8.79
CA ARG A 82 9.92 -9.29 -7.89
C ARG A 82 11.27 -9.13 -7.19
N ILE A 83 11.29 -9.39 -5.88
CA ILE A 83 12.50 -9.38 -5.03
C ILE A 83 13.07 -10.80 -4.87
N THR A 84 12.20 -11.80 -4.73
CA THR A 84 12.60 -13.19 -4.45
C THR A 84 12.93 -13.98 -5.71
N VAL A 85 13.85 -14.93 -5.59
CA VAL A 85 14.24 -15.82 -6.71
C VAL A 85 13.12 -16.82 -7.04
N GLY A 86 12.39 -17.30 -6.03
CA GLY A 86 11.29 -18.24 -6.20
C GLY A 86 10.09 -17.66 -6.96
N THR A 87 9.40 -18.51 -7.71
CA THR A 87 8.15 -18.20 -8.44
C THR A 87 6.90 -18.62 -7.67
N GLU A 88 7.05 -19.36 -6.57
CA GLU A 88 5.91 -19.84 -5.78
C GLU A 88 5.23 -18.69 -5.02
N SER A 89 3.89 -18.71 -5.00
CA SER A 89 3.06 -17.60 -4.54
C SER A 89 3.23 -17.27 -3.05
N TRP A 90 3.57 -18.26 -2.21
CA TRP A 90 3.70 -18.08 -0.77
C TRP A 90 5.02 -17.41 -0.36
N ASP A 91 6.07 -17.56 -1.16
CA ASP A 91 7.38 -16.92 -0.92
C ASP A 91 7.63 -15.66 -1.74
N LEU A 92 6.75 -15.35 -2.71
CA LEU A 92 6.90 -14.18 -3.56
C LEU A 92 6.88 -12.87 -2.74
N GLN A 93 8.00 -12.15 -2.70
CA GLN A 93 8.04 -10.75 -2.25
C GLN A 93 8.25 -9.81 -3.42
N GLN A 94 7.64 -8.64 -3.36
CA GLN A 94 7.68 -7.66 -4.45
C GLN A 94 7.81 -6.22 -3.94
N ILE A 95 8.38 -5.38 -4.80
CA ILE A 95 8.27 -3.92 -4.75
C ILE A 95 7.15 -3.52 -5.70
N ALA A 96 6.15 -2.81 -5.20
CA ALA A 96 5.08 -2.24 -6.01
C ALA A 96 5.22 -0.72 -6.06
N LEU A 97 5.33 -0.16 -7.25
CA LEU A 97 5.37 1.28 -7.49
C LEU A 97 4.03 1.75 -8.05
N TYR A 98 3.53 2.86 -7.53
CA TYR A 98 2.26 3.44 -7.95
C TYR A 98 2.40 4.92 -8.27
N PRO A 99 1.61 5.44 -9.22
CA PRO A 99 1.58 6.87 -9.49
C PRO A 99 0.96 7.64 -8.31
N LEU A 100 1.44 8.85 -8.07
CA LEU A 100 0.96 9.73 -7.01
C LEU A 100 -0.53 10.03 -7.15
N SER A 101 -1.01 10.26 -8.38
CA SER A 101 -2.43 10.47 -8.67
C SER A 101 -3.33 9.33 -8.19
N PHE A 102 -2.85 8.08 -8.24
CA PHE A 102 -3.60 6.93 -7.75
C PHE A 102 -3.72 6.92 -6.22
N SER A 103 -2.71 7.38 -5.50
CA SER A 103 -2.75 7.43 -4.03
C SER A 103 -3.68 8.51 -3.49
N THR A 104 -3.99 9.55 -4.28
CA THR A 104 -4.69 10.77 -3.83
C THR A 104 -4.01 11.52 -2.68
N LEU A 105 -2.74 11.23 -2.40
CA LEU A 105 -1.92 11.95 -1.42
C LEU A 105 -1.53 13.31 -1.99
N SER A 106 -1.52 14.33 -1.12
CA SER A 106 -0.95 15.64 -1.46
C SER A 106 0.48 15.76 -0.94
N MET A 107 1.35 16.42 -1.70
CA MET A 107 2.74 16.69 -1.27
C MET A 107 2.81 17.52 0.02
N SER A 108 1.83 18.38 0.28
CA SER A 108 1.75 19.18 1.53
C SER A 108 1.43 18.35 2.78
N GLU A 109 0.98 17.11 2.60
CA GLU A 109 0.63 16.19 3.68
C GLU A 109 1.80 15.27 4.09
N LEU A 110 2.96 15.40 3.42
CA LEU A 110 4.11 14.53 3.57
C LEU A 110 5.17 15.15 4.48
N THR A 111 5.88 14.31 5.22
CA THR A 111 7.05 14.67 6.03
C THR A 111 8.22 13.75 5.69
N GLU A 112 9.43 14.25 5.81
CA GLU A 112 10.64 13.44 5.65
C GLU A 112 10.90 12.63 6.92
N GLU A 113 11.00 11.32 6.79
CA GLU A 113 11.27 10.39 7.89
C GLU A 113 12.30 9.33 7.47
N PRO A 114 13.03 8.70 8.40
CA PRO A 114 13.84 7.53 8.07
C PRO A 114 12.96 6.38 7.56
N PRO A 115 13.37 5.60 6.55
CA PRO A 115 12.56 4.50 6.00
C PRO A 115 12.28 3.38 7.02
N MET A 116 11.05 2.85 7.05
CA MET A 116 10.55 1.98 8.13
C MET A 116 11.20 0.58 8.15
N HIS A 117 11.66 0.09 7.01
CA HIS A 117 12.25 -1.24 6.86
C HIS A 117 13.79 -1.21 6.87
N ILE A 118 14.38 -0.04 7.12
CA ILE A 118 15.82 0.19 7.08
C ILE A 118 16.32 0.42 8.51
N SER A 119 17.24 -0.42 8.98
CA SER A 119 18.10 -0.02 10.11
C SER A 119 18.89 1.21 9.66
N PRO A 120 18.96 2.30 10.44
CA PRO A 120 19.37 3.63 9.97
C PRO A 120 20.56 3.55 9.01
N SER A 121 20.27 3.62 7.72
CA SER A 121 21.25 3.45 6.66
C SER A 121 21.70 4.83 6.25
N LEU A 122 23.02 5.03 6.22
CA LEU A 122 23.62 6.27 5.71
C LEU A 122 23.27 6.52 4.23
N ARG A 123 22.77 5.51 3.50
CA ARG A 123 22.55 5.57 2.05
C ARG A 123 21.19 6.10 1.63
N CYS A 124 20.20 6.02 2.52
CA CYS A 124 18.82 6.47 2.28
C CYS A 124 18.30 7.06 3.60
N PRO A 125 18.75 8.28 3.96
CA PRO A 125 18.49 8.82 5.29
C PRO A 125 17.04 9.27 5.47
N LYS A 126 16.33 9.54 4.37
CA LYS A 126 15.01 10.15 4.38
C LYS A 126 14.14 9.61 3.25
N ILE A 127 12.86 9.40 3.55
CA ILE A 127 11.81 9.09 2.58
C ILE A 127 10.58 9.94 2.94
N LEU A 128 9.73 10.21 1.94
CA LEU A 128 8.49 10.94 2.17
C LEU A 128 7.46 10.01 2.81
N VAL A 129 6.80 10.51 3.85
CA VAL A 129 5.82 9.76 4.63
C VAL A 129 4.61 10.64 4.88
N PRO A 130 3.39 10.21 4.50
CA PRO A 130 2.18 10.92 4.87
C PRO A 130 1.91 10.84 6.37
N ARG A 131 1.39 11.94 6.92
CA ARG A 131 0.88 11.95 8.30
C ARG A 131 -0.31 10.98 8.43
N PRO A 132 -0.58 10.41 9.62
CA PRO A 132 -1.68 9.46 9.80
C PRO A 132 -3.04 9.96 9.31
N SER A 133 -3.38 11.23 9.54
CA SER A 133 -4.63 11.83 9.05
C SER A 133 -4.72 11.86 7.52
N ALA A 134 -3.59 12.11 6.85
CA ALA A 134 -3.50 12.10 5.39
C ALA A 134 -3.68 10.70 4.81
N VAL A 135 -3.21 9.65 5.51
CA VAL A 135 -3.45 8.26 5.11
C VAL A 135 -4.94 7.95 5.09
N TYR A 136 -5.67 8.28 6.16
CA TYR A 136 -7.12 8.11 6.21
C TYR A 136 -7.84 8.92 5.13
N ALA A 137 -7.49 10.19 4.98
CA ALA A 137 -8.12 11.06 4.00
C ALA A 137 -7.88 10.55 2.56
N SER A 138 -6.67 10.09 2.25
CA SER A 138 -6.31 9.47 0.97
C SER A 138 -7.14 8.22 0.70
N LEU A 139 -7.24 7.29 1.65
CA LEU A 139 -8.04 6.08 1.47
C LEU A 139 -9.52 6.38 1.25
N ILE A 140 -10.09 7.33 1.99
CA ILE A 140 -11.50 7.75 1.84
C ILE A 140 -11.72 8.38 0.46
N ARG A 141 -10.86 9.31 0.04
CA ARG A 141 -10.92 9.94 -1.29
C ARG A 141 -10.80 8.91 -2.40
N LEU A 142 -9.85 7.99 -2.28
CA LEU A 142 -9.65 6.93 -3.26
C LEU A 142 -10.87 6.00 -3.32
N THR A 143 -11.42 5.60 -2.17
CA THR A 143 -12.64 4.76 -2.12
C THR A 143 -13.83 5.43 -2.81
N SER A 144 -13.96 6.75 -2.68
CA SER A 144 -15.07 7.50 -3.28
C SER A 144 -15.06 7.54 -4.83
N GLN A 145 -13.94 7.15 -5.45
CA GLN A 145 -13.80 7.12 -6.91
C GLN A 145 -14.32 5.82 -7.54
N TYR A 146 -14.61 4.80 -6.73
CA TYR A 146 -14.99 3.46 -7.22
C TYR A 146 -16.41 3.08 -6.86
N SER A 147 -17.03 2.27 -7.72
CA SER A 147 -18.33 1.64 -7.45
C SER A 147 -18.19 0.57 -6.36
N PRO A 148 -19.21 0.32 -5.51
CA PRO A 148 -19.19 -0.75 -4.51
C PRO A 148 -18.96 -2.17 -5.05
N SER A 149 -19.20 -2.39 -6.34
CA SER A 149 -18.95 -3.68 -7.02
C SER A 149 -17.50 -3.83 -7.51
N ASP A 150 -16.69 -2.76 -7.47
CA ASP A 150 -15.32 -2.76 -7.96
C ASP A 150 -14.38 -3.50 -6.98
N PRO A 151 -13.51 -4.41 -7.45
CA PRO A 151 -12.52 -5.08 -6.60
C PRO A 151 -11.63 -4.09 -5.83
N THR A 152 -11.29 -2.95 -6.44
CA THR A 152 -10.51 -1.87 -5.81
C THR A 152 -11.25 -1.30 -4.61
N TRP A 153 -12.56 -1.03 -4.75
CA TRP A 153 -13.39 -0.53 -3.67
C TRP A 153 -13.44 -1.51 -2.48
N ILE A 154 -13.60 -2.81 -2.78
CA ILE A 154 -13.64 -3.86 -1.75
C ILE A 154 -12.31 -3.91 -0.99
N ASN A 155 -11.19 -3.87 -1.70
CA ASN A 155 -9.85 -3.86 -1.10
C ASN A 155 -9.62 -2.61 -0.23
N LEU A 156 -9.99 -1.43 -0.72
CA LEU A 156 -9.87 -0.17 0.04
C LEU A 156 -10.73 -0.17 1.30
N LEU A 157 -11.97 -0.65 1.22
CA LEU A 157 -12.84 -0.75 2.37
C LEU A 157 -12.28 -1.72 3.43
N SER A 158 -11.67 -2.82 2.98
CA SER A 158 -10.97 -3.76 3.86
C SER A 158 -9.82 -3.09 4.60
N GLU A 159 -9.00 -2.28 3.90
CA GLU A 159 -7.91 -1.51 4.51
C GLU A 159 -8.40 -0.46 5.51
N ILE A 160 -9.43 0.31 5.16
CA ILE A 160 -10.04 1.30 6.06
C ILE A 160 -10.61 0.61 7.30
N SER A 161 -11.31 -0.52 7.12
CA SER A 161 -11.89 -1.30 8.21
C SER A 161 -10.83 -1.81 9.17
N GLN A 162 -9.68 -2.27 8.65
CA GLN A 162 -8.55 -2.70 9.47
C GLN A 162 -7.99 -1.54 10.31
N LEU A 163 -7.79 -0.37 9.70
CA LEU A 163 -7.28 0.82 10.39
C LEU A 163 -8.25 1.34 11.45
N ILE A 164 -9.54 1.42 11.13
CA ILE A 164 -10.59 1.84 12.05
C ILE A 164 -10.72 0.83 13.20
N GLY A 165 -10.75 -0.46 12.88
CA GLY A 165 -10.79 -1.55 13.85
C GLY A 165 -9.67 -1.44 14.89
N TYR A 166 -8.45 -1.15 14.42
CA TYR A 166 -7.31 -1.00 15.30
C TYR A 166 -7.36 0.29 16.14
N HIS A 167 -7.48 1.46 15.51
CA HIS A 167 -7.36 2.74 16.24
C HIS A 167 -8.60 3.14 17.04
N LEU A 168 -9.82 2.86 16.55
CA LEU A 168 -11.04 3.28 17.24
C LEU A 168 -11.53 2.24 18.23
N TYR A 169 -11.43 0.96 17.88
CA TYR A 169 -11.99 -0.13 18.70
C TYR A 169 -10.95 -0.85 19.55
N GLN A 170 -9.69 -0.40 19.52
CA GLN A 170 -8.56 -1.00 20.24
C GLN A 170 -8.50 -2.53 20.05
N LEU A 171 -8.86 -3.01 18.85
CA LEU A 171 -8.78 -4.43 18.49
C LEU A 171 -7.29 -4.81 18.33
N SER A 172 -6.61 -4.87 19.47
CA SER A 172 -5.20 -5.24 19.64
C SER A 172 -5.01 -6.76 19.68
N GLN A 173 -6.09 -7.53 19.45
CA GLN A 173 -6.09 -8.98 19.57
C GLN A 173 -5.75 -9.65 18.23
N GLY A 174 -4.44 -9.82 17.98
CA GLY A 174 -3.90 -10.75 16.97
C GLY A 174 -3.39 -10.09 15.68
N LEU A 175 -2.37 -10.72 15.07
CA LEU A 175 -1.85 -10.35 13.75
C LEU A 175 -2.99 -10.38 12.72
N LEU A 176 -3.36 -9.22 12.17
CA LEU A 176 -4.37 -9.15 11.12
C LEU A 176 -3.69 -9.51 9.78
N THR A 177 -3.85 -10.75 9.34
CA THR A 177 -3.46 -11.12 7.98
C THR A 177 -4.54 -10.68 6.99
N PRO A 178 -4.19 -10.30 5.74
CA PRO A 178 -5.15 -9.96 4.69
C PRO A 178 -6.19 -11.06 4.41
N THR A 179 -5.85 -12.32 4.69
CA THR A 179 -6.74 -13.49 4.54
C THR A 179 -7.86 -13.54 5.57
N THR A 180 -7.72 -12.88 6.72
CA THR A 180 -8.76 -12.91 7.78
C THR A 180 -10.03 -12.16 7.37
N ILE A 181 -9.92 -11.18 6.47
CA ILE A 181 -11.07 -10.39 5.97
C ILE A 181 -11.76 -11.10 4.79
N ARG A 182 -11.02 -11.90 3.99
CA ARG A 182 -11.61 -12.72 2.92
C ARG A 182 -12.50 -13.85 3.44
N CYS A 183 -12.29 -14.31 4.67
CA CYS A 183 -13.07 -15.41 5.23
C CYS A 183 -14.33 -14.92 5.96
N GLY A 184 -15.28 -14.30 5.24
CA GLY A 184 -16.73 -14.22 5.55
C GLY A 184 -17.22 -13.68 6.91
N ARG A 185 -16.34 -13.39 7.88
CA ARG A 185 -16.72 -12.99 9.24
C ARG A 185 -16.91 -11.48 9.39
N SER A 186 -16.48 -10.67 8.41
CA SER A 186 -16.59 -9.20 8.45
C SER A 186 -17.84 -8.63 7.77
N LEU A 187 -18.71 -9.44 7.16
CA LEU A 187 -19.96 -8.95 6.55
C LEU A 187 -21.03 -8.56 7.58
N LYS A 188 -20.88 -8.97 8.85
CA LYS A 188 -21.84 -8.60 9.92
C LYS A 188 -21.77 -7.11 10.30
N TRP A 189 -20.60 -6.47 10.18
CA TRP A 189 -20.43 -5.07 10.58
C TRP A 189 -20.85 -4.07 9.49
N ILE A 190 -20.62 -4.40 8.21
CA ILE A 190 -21.07 -3.56 7.08
C ILE A 190 -22.61 -3.49 7.03
N ASN A 191 -23.30 -4.56 7.41
CA ASN A 191 -24.76 -4.55 7.55
C ASN A 191 -25.26 -3.79 8.79
N ALA A 192 -24.43 -3.57 9.81
CA ALA A 192 -24.79 -2.77 10.99
C ALA A 192 -24.82 -1.27 10.70
N LEU A 193 -24.01 -0.79 9.75
CA LEU A 193 -24.01 0.60 9.27
C LEU A 193 -25.14 0.93 8.29
N ARG A 194 -25.97 -0.06 7.90
CA ARG A 194 -27.12 0.12 7.00
C ARG A 194 -28.46 0.37 7.70
N ARG A 195 -28.52 0.50 9.03
CA ARG A 195 -29.79 0.84 9.69
C ARG A 195 -30.13 2.32 9.45
N PRO A 196 -31.27 2.64 8.81
CA PRO A 196 -31.72 4.03 8.76
C PRO A 196 -32.06 4.50 10.17
N ILE A 197 -31.56 5.68 10.52
CA ILE A 197 -32.04 6.44 11.67
C ILE A 197 -33.49 6.83 11.35
N LEU A 198 -34.43 6.01 11.80
CA LEU A 198 -35.83 6.41 11.95
C LEU A 198 -35.92 7.14 13.29
N LEU A 199 -35.85 8.48 13.24
CA LEU A 199 -36.26 9.32 14.35
C LEU A 199 -37.80 9.35 14.37
N SER A 200 -38.35 8.80 15.44
CA SER A 200 -39.68 9.08 15.99
C SER A 200 -39.72 10.46 16.64
#